data_AF-A0A957Z3L8-F1
#
_entry.id   AF-A0A957Z3L8-F1
#
_cell.length_a   1.000
_cell.length_b   1.000
_cell.length_c   1.000
_cell.angle_alpha   90.00
_cell.angle_beta   90.00
_cell.angle_gamma   90.00
#
_symmetry.space_group_name_H-M   'P 1'
#
loop_
_entity.id
_entity.type
_entity.pdbx_description
1 polymer ?
#
loop_
_entity_poly.entity_id
_entity_poly.type
_entity_poly.pdbx_seq_one_letter_code
_entity_poly.pdbx_strand_id
1 'polypeptide(L)'
;MRVKATLRHELKYLITREQYHAVLGHLQARMVPDRFGNQDGAYAISSLYYDTPDYKAYWDKLEGHKVRRKVRVRVYGNEPVSETTPAFVEIKQR
;
A
#
# COMPACT_ATOMS: atom_id res chain seq x y z
N MET A 1 -21.93 21.30 18.62
CA MET A 1 -20.87 21.48 17.60
C MET A 1 -20.83 20.21 16.75
N ARG A 2 -21.34 20.21 15.52
CA ARG A 2 -21.31 19.02 14.63
C ARG A 2 -19.89 18.84 14.11
N VAL A 3 -19.22 17.75 14.46
CA VAL A 3 -18.00 17.33 13.77
C VAL A 3 -18.41 17.06 12.32
N LYS A 4 -18.00 17.94 11.39
CA LYS A 4 -18.10 17.64 9.96
C LYS A 4 -17.27 16.37 9.73
N ALA A 5 -17.93 15.25 9.44
CA ALA A 5 -17.24 14.06 8.99
C ALA A 5 -16.38 14.45 7.78
N THR A 6 -15.06 14.31 7.90
CA THR A 6 -14.15 14.56 6.81
C THR A 6 -14.42 13.53 5.73
N LEU A 7 -14.90 13.98 4.57
CA LEU A 7 -15.05 13.13 3.40
C LEU A 7 -13.67 12.75 2.89
N ARG A 8 -13.24 11.52 3.17
CA ARG A 8 -11.99 10.97 2.67
C ARG A 8 -12.22 10.41 1.27
N HIS A 9 -11.50 10.97 0.30
CA HIS A 9 -11.45 10.44 -1.07
C HIS A 9 -10.10 9.76 -1.31
N GLU A 10 -10.13 8.57 -1.91
CA GLU A 10 -8.93 7.81 -2.29
C GLU A 10 -9.03 7.43 -3.76
N LEU A 11 -8.30 8.16 -4.61
CA LEU A 11 -8.28 8.00 -6.06
C LEU A 11 -6.99 7.29 -6.49
N LYS A 12 -7.08 6.37 -7.45
CA LYS A 12 -5.93 5.63 -7.98
C LYS A 12 -5.90 5.78 -9.50
N TYR A 13 -4.72 6.05 -10.04
CA TYR A 13 -4.48 6.27 -11.47
C TYR A 13 -3.38 5.34 -11.95
N LEU A 14 -3.56 4.78 -13.15
CA LEU A 14 -2.46 4.18 -13.89
C LEU A 14 -1.73 5.32 -14.60
N ILE A 15 -0.41 5.41 -14.44
CA ILE A 15 0.41 6.48 -15.00
C ILE A 15 1.64 5.90 -15.69
N THR A 16 2.14 6.61 -16.71
CA THR A 16 3.42 6.29 -17.34
C THR A 16 4.60 6.78 -16.48
N ARG A 17 5.81 6.38 -16.84
CA ARG A 17 7.02 6.82 -16.13
C ARG A 17 7.27 8.32 -16.31
N GLU A 18 6.99 8.86 -17.48
CA GLU A 18 7.08 10.30 -17.76
C GLU A 18 6.10 11.09 -16.88
N GLN A 19 4.86 10.62 -16.78
CA GLN A 19 3.85 11.22 -15.91
C GLN A 19 4.24 11.14 -14.42
N TYR A 20 4.82 10.02 -13.99
CA TYR A 20 5.34 9.87 -12.64
C TYR A 20 6.36 10.96 -12.29
N HIS A 21 7.34 11.21 -13.15
CA HIS A 21 8.35 12.25 -12.91
C HIS A 21 7.74 13.65 -12.88
N ALA A 22 6.80 13.95 -13.79
CA ALA A 22 6.08 15.23 -13.79
C ALA A 22 5.28 15.46 -12.49
N VAL A 23 4.53 14.45 -12.03
CA VAL A 23 3.77 14.51 -10.78
C VAL A 23 4.70 14.66 -9.58
N LEU A 24 5.78 13.87 -9.50
CA LEU A 24 6.73 13.94 -8.39
C LEU A 24 7.33 15.34 -8.25
N GLY A 25 7.73 15.97 -9.36
CA GLY A 25 8.27 17.34 -9.34
C GLY A 25 7.26 18.35 -8.79
N HIS A 26 5.98 18.22 -9.12
CA HIS A 26 4.93 19.08 -8.55
C HIS A 26 4.67 18.83 -7.06
N LEU A 27 4.78 17.57 -6.60
CA LEU A 27 4.58 17.20 -5.19
C LEU A 27 5.73 17.63 -4.30
N GLN A 28 6.98 17.49 -4.74
CA GLN A 28 8.17 17.88 -3.98
C GLN A 28 8.18 19.37 -3.61
N ALA A 29 7.57 20.23 -4.43
CA ALA A 29 7.43 21.66 -4.15
C ALA A 29 6.36 21.99 -3.09
N ARG A 30 5.52 21.02 -2.68
CA ARG A 30 4.31 21.25 -1.85
C ARG A 30 4.17 20.30 -0.67
N MET A 31 4.95 19.22 -0.64
CA MET A 31 4.85 18.16 0.34
C MET A 31 6.23 17.82 0.90
N VAL A 32 6.26 17.43 2.17
CA VAL A 32 7.46 16.94 2.83
C VAL A 32 7.58 15.43 2.56
N PRO A 33 8.76 14.92 2.17
CA PRO A 33 9.00 13.49 2.07
C PRO A 33 8.68 12.75 3.37
N ASP A 34 8.35 11.47 3.25
CA ASP A 34 8.14 10.62 4.42
C ASP A 34 9.44 10.48 5.23
N ARG A 35 9.36 10.64 6.55
CA ARG A 35 10.52 10.59 7.46
C ARG A 35 11.23 9.23 7.50
N PHE A 36 10.57 8.16 7.05
CA PHE A 36 11.14 6.82 6.99
C PHE A 36 11.77 6.52 5.61
N GLY A 37 11.67 7.44 4.66
CA GLY A 37 12.36 7.34 3.38
C GLY A 37 13.88 7.51 3.51
N ASN A 38 14.59 6.97 2.53
CA ASN A 38 16.01 7.22 2.33
C ASN A 38 16.25 8.68 1.85
N GLN A 39 17.46 8.97 1.37
CA GLN A 39 17.84 10.30 0.86
C GLN A 39 16.94 10.81 -0.28
N ASP A 40 16.31 9.91 -1.04
CA ASP A 40 15.36 10.22 -2.11
C ASP A 40 13.89 10.24 -1.64
N GLY A 41 13.66 10.06 -0.33
CA GLY A 41 12.31 9.93 0.25
C GLY A 41 11.63 8.60 -0.09
N ALA A 42 12.40 7.58 -0.48
CA ALA A 42 11.89 6.28 -0.94
C ALA A 42 12.23 5.14 0.02
N TYR A 43 11.38 4.13 0.04
CA TYR A 43 11.60 2.86 0.73
C TYR A 43 10.86 1.74 0.01
N ALA A 44 11.44 0.55 -0.04
CA ALA A 44 10.77 -0.61 -0.59
C ALA A 44 9.71 -1.14 0.38
N ILE A 45 8.61 -1.63 -0.20
CA ILE A 45 7.53 -2.29 0.51
C ILE A 45 7.30 -3.63 -0.18
N SER A 46 7.52 -4.72 0.55
CA SER A 46 7.25 -6.08 0.07
C SER A 46 6.04 -6.62 0.79
N SER A 47 5.09 -7.22 0.06
CA SER A 47 3.86 -7.77 0.63
C SER A 47 3.59 -9.15 0.03
N LEU A 48 3.58 -10.18 0.88
CA LEU A 48 3.16 -11.52 0.53
C LEU A 48 1.69 -11.69 0.91
N TYR A 49 0.83 -11.90 -0.08
CA TYR A 49 -0.59 -12.18 0.16
C TYR A 49 -0.79 -13.67 0.39
N TYR A 50 -1.53 -14.01 1.44
CA TYR A 50 -1.93 -15.38 1.73
C TYR A 50 -3.29 -15.66 1.13
N ASP A 51 -3.45 -16.89 0.68
CA ASP A 51 -4.72 -17.46 0.24
C ASP A 51 -4.87 -18.87 0.81
N THR A 52 -6.06 -19.43 0.67
CA THR A 52 -6.33 -20.83 0.98
C THR A 52 -5.86 -21.73 -0.19
N PRO A 53 -5.66 -23.05 0.04
CA PRO A 53 -5.27 -23.98 -1.04
C PRO A 53 -6.22 -24.00 -2.25
N ASP A 54 -7.49 -23.66 -2.04
CA ASP A 54 -8.54 -23.55 -3.06
C ASP A 54 -8.71 -22.12 -3.62
N TYR A 55 -7.80 -21.19 -3.31
CA TYR A 55 -7.78 -19.82 -3.82
C TYR A 55 -9.03 -19.00 -3.47
N LYS A 56 -9.55 -19.16 -2.26
CA LYS A 56 -10.80 -18.49 -1.85
C LYS A 56 -10.72 -16.97 -2.00
N ALA A 57 -9.63 -16.33 -1.60
CA ALA A 57 -9.49 -14.87 -1.65
C ALA A 57 -9.40 -14.36 -3.11
N TYR A 58 -8.81 -15.15 -4.01
CA TYR A 58 -8.83 -14.89 -5.44
C TYR A 58 -10.25 -14.93 -6.02
N TRP A 59 -11.02 -15.99 -5.74
CA TRP A 59 -12.40 -16.11 -6.21
C TRP A 59 -13.28 -15.01 -5.62
N ASP A 60 -13.15 -14.74 -4.32
CA ASP A 60 -13.89 -13.66 -3.66
C ASP A 60 -13.63 -12.29 -4.30
N LYS A 61 -12.41 -12.06 -4.78
CA LYS A 61 -12.05 -10.84 -5.51
C LYS A 61 -12.72 -10.81 -6.88
N LEU A 62 -12.68 -11.90 -7.64
CA LEU A 62 -13.23 -11.97 -9.00
C LEU A 62 -14.76 -11.85 -9.01
N GLU A 63 -15.43 -12.54 -8.09
CA GLU A 63 -16.90 -12.54 -7.96
C GLU A 63 -17.45 -11.25 -7.34
N GLY A 64 -16.56 -10.38 -6.84
CA GLY A 64 -16.96 -9.08 -6.30
C GLY A 64 -17.62 -9.16 -4.93
N HIS A 65 -17.37 -10.22 -4.15
CA HIS A 65 -17.93 -10.35 -2.80
C HIS A 65 -17.62 -9.12 -1.94
N LYS A 66 -18.67 -8.61 -1.28
CA LYS A 66 -18.61 -7.39 -0.45
C LYS A 66 -17.72 -7.59 0.76
N VAL A 67 -17.94 -8.70 1.48
CA VAL A 67 -17.16 -9.09 2.65
C VAL A 67 -16.05 -10.02 2.19
N ARG A 68 -14.83 -9.51 2.18
CA ARG A 68 -13.63 -10.30 1.85
C ARG A 68 -12.46 -9.87 2.71
N ARG A 69 -11.60 -10.82 3.06
CA ARG A 69 -10.37 -10.57 3.80
C ARG A 69 -9.19 -10.65 2.85
N LYS A 70 -8.24 -9.73 3.01
CA LYS A 70 -6.93 -9.81 2.38
C LYS A 70 -5.90 -9.91 3.49
N VAL A 71 -5.39 -11.11 3.70
CA VAL A 71 -4.32 -11.39 4.66
C VAL A 71 -2.99 -11.20 3.94
N ARG A 72 -2.07 -10.46 4.56
CA ARG A 72 -0.72 -10.28 4.01
C ARG A 72 0.32 -10.21 5.12
N VAL A 73 1.51 -10.71 4.82
CA VAL A 73 2.72 -10.38 5.57
C VAL A 73 3.44 -9.26 4.82
N ARG A 74 3.80 -8.19 5.54
CA ARG A 74 4.46 -7.03 4.96
C ARG A 74 5.78 -6.73 5.68
N VAL A 75 6.79 -6.37 4.90
CA VAL A 75 8.07 -5.84 5.38
C VAL A 75 8.36 -4.50 4.71
N TYR A 76 9.12 -3.65 5.40
CA TYR A 76 9.53 -2.32 4.95
C TYR A 76 11.06 -2.23 4.97
N GLY A 77 11.62 -1.47 4.04
CA GLY A 77 13.06 -1.21 3.98
C GLY A 77 13.70 -1.75 2.71
N ASN A 78 14.90 -1.23 2.41
CA ASN A 78 15.63 -1.53 1.18
C ASN A 78 16.62 -2.71 1.34
N GLU A 79 16.82 -3.18 2.57
CA GLU A 79 17.71 -4.29 2.86
C GLU A 79 17.07 -5.65 2.50
N PRO A 80 17.88 -6.66 2.14
CA PRO A 80 17.39 -8.03 1.97
C PRO A 80 16.69 -8.55 3.23
N VAL A 81 15.60 -9.29 3.03
CA VAL A 81 14.86 -9.90 4.15
C VAL A 81 15.69 -11.01 4.79
N SER A 82 15.85 -10.92 6.11
CA SER A 82 16.54 -11.86 6.98
C SER A 82 15.65 -12.33 8.14
N GLU A 83 16.10 -13.30 8.93
CA GLU A 83 15.39 -13.82 10.10
C GLU A 83 15.11 -12.75 11.18
N THR A 84 15.91 -11.68 11.22
CA THR A 84 15.75 -10.58 12.19
C THR A 84 14.92 -9.43 11.64
N THR A 85 14.50 -9.49 10.36
CA THR A 85 13.72 -8.42 9.72
C THR A 85 12.31 -8.36 10.32
N PRO A 86 11.87 -7.22 10.88
CA PRO A 86 10.51 -7.08 11.38
C PRO A 86 9.48 -7.29 10.27
N ALA A 87 8.56 -8.24 10.49
CA ALA A 87 7.47 -8.53 9.58
C ALA A 87 6.11 -8.29 10.26
N PHE A 88 5.18 -7.72 9.51
CA PHE A 88 3.85 -7.32 10.00
C PHE A 88 2.78 -8.18 9.35
N VAL A 89 2.01 -8.89 10.17
CA VAL A 89 0.80 -9.60 9.73
C VAL A 89 -0.35 -8.61 9.69
N GLU A 90 -0.88 -8.35 8.51
CA GLU A 90 -1.94 -7.38 8.29
C GLU A 90 -3.18 -8.04 7.69
N ILE A 91 -4.36 -7.59 8.14
CA ILE A 91 -5.66 -8.02 7.59
C ILE A 91 -6.41 -6.79 7.11
N LYS A 92 -6.68 -6.71 5.81
CA LYS A 92 -7.59 -5.73 5.25
C LYS A 92 -8.97 -6.35 5.09
N GLN A 93 -9.94 -5.81 5.83
CA GLN A 93 -11.35 -6.16 5.71
C GLN A 93 -12.12 -5.02 5.04
N ARG A 94 -13.07 -5.37 4.19
CA ARG A 94 -14.11 -4.49 3.68
C ARG A 94 -15.47 -5.07 4.02
#